data_AF-A0A3C0I9W6-F1
#
_entry.id   AF-A0A3C0I9W6-F1
#
_cell.length_a   1.000
_cell.length_b   1.000
_cell.length_c   1.000
_cell.angle_alpha   90.00
_cell.angle_beta   90.00
_cell.angle_gamma   90.00
#
_symmetry.space_group_name_H-M   'P 1'
#
loop_
_entity.id
_entity.type
_entity.pdbx_description
1 polymer ?
#
loop_
_entity_poly.entity_id
_entity_poly.type
_entity_poly.pdbx_seq_one_letter_code
_entity_poly.pdbx_strand_id
1 'polypeptide(L)'
;YDFSKDPIGKIRGDLEIELQKVGKTYNDIREFAMYACEKGMVQELVVQLTEDSYNERTQEYKPGTGLALYFNDQNSFLGKSEFTSASCFPAEAQVTLADGSSKSIATIQPEDKLLGMDANGALSVQNQVLAIDIHSGNYPLLALHFEPISVSFASAQSTQMPAYELICTPNHPVKTTVGVKQASALQAGDQVYFYDVTTQQVITATLVDAQKSVEKASRVYNLKTQTGNYWVNGVLVNVK
;
A
#
# COMPACT_ATOMS: atom_id res chain seq x y z
N TYR A 1 -32.19 -9.24 18.22
CA TYR A 1 -32.29 -10.50 17.49
C TYR A 1 -31.87 -11.60 18.45
N ASP A 2 -32.69 -12.63 18.66
CA ASP A 2 -32.41 -13.68 19.64
C ASP A 2 -31.46 -14.72 19.04
N PHE A 3 -30.16 -14.59 19.33
CA PHE A 3 -29.10 -15.40 18.74
C PHE A 3 -29.12 -16.87 19.19
N SER A 4 -29.96 -17.26 20.16
CA SER A 4 -30.13 -18.68 20.51
C SER A 4 -30.97 -19.46 19.50
N LYS A 5 -31.63 -18.77 18.55
CA LYS A 5 -32.49 -19.39 17.52
C LYS A 5 -31.82 -19.53 16.15
N ASP A 6 -30.62 -18.96 15.98
CA ASP A 6 -29.84 -19.03 14.75
C ASP A 6 -28.36 -19.32 15.08
N PRO A 7 -28.04 -20.58 15.43
CA PRO A 7 -26.66 -20.98 15.76
C PRO A 7 -25.70 -20.73 14.59
N ILE A 8 -26.19 -20.79 13.34
CA ILE A 8 -25.40 -20.52 12.14
C ILE A 8 -25.12 -19.01 12.01
N GLY A 9 -26.12 -18.15 12.24
CA GLY A 9 -25.95 -16.70 12.23
C GLY A 9 -25.00 -16.19 13.32
N LYS A 10 -25.00 -16.84 14.50
CA LYS A 10 -24.03 -16.55 15.57
C LYS A 10 -22.62 -16.98 15.17
N ILE A 11 -22.45 -18.21 14.69
CA ILE A 11 -21.18 -18.72 14.18
C ILE A 11 -20.64 -17.83 13.06
N ARG A 12 -21.51 -17.36 12.15
CA ARG A 12 -21.16 -16.43 11.07
C ARG A 12 -20.67 -15.09 11.58
N GLY A 13 -21.37 -14.47 12.53
CA GLY A 13 -20.95 -13.20 13.13
C GLY A 13 -19.63 -13.33 13.89
N ASP A 14 -19.46 -14.43 14.64
CA ASP A 14 -18.23 -14.72 15.36
C ASP A 14 -17.06 -15.00 14.38
N LEU A 15 -17.30 -15.72 13.27
CA LEU A 15 -16.30 -15.96 12.21
C LEU A 15 -15.90 -14.67 11.49
N GLU A 16 -16.85 -13.79 11.18
CA GLU A 16 -16.58 -12.54 10.47
C GLU A 16 -15.75 -11.59 11.34
N ILE A 17 -16.06 -11.54 12.64
CA ILE A 17 -15.27 -10.82 13.64
C ILE A 17 -13.86 -11.41 13.78
N GLU A 18 -13.72 -12.73 13.78
CA GLU A 18 -12.39 -13.38 13.85
C GLU A 18 -11.59 -13.23 12.56
N LEU A 19 -12.21 -13.34 11.38
CA LEU A 19 -11.56 -13.09 10.08
C LEU A 19 -11.04 -11.66 9.94
N GLN A 20 -11.70 -10.70 10.58
CA GLN A 20 -11.22 -9.31 10.64
C GLN A 20 -9.98 -9.16 11.56
N LYS A 21 -9.75 -10.09 12.50
CA LYS A 21 -8.61 -10.09 13.43
C LYS A 21 -7.42 -10.91 12.91
N VAL A 22 -7.69 -11.95 12.13
CA VAL A 22 -6.69 -12.80 11.48
C VAL A 22 -5.93 -11.96 10.45
N GLY A 23 -4.60 -12.10 10.39
CA GLY A 23 -3.77 -11.35 9.44
C GLY A 23 -4.27 -11.53 8.00
N LYS A 24 -4.14 -10.51 7.16
CA LYS A 24 -4.67 -10.54 5.77
C LYS A 24 -3.84 -11.41 4.82
N THR A 25 -3.03 -12.34 5.33
CA THR A 25 -2.20 -13.22 4.50
C THR A 25 -2.91 -14.53 4.20
N TYR A 26 -2.51 -15.20 3.13
CA TYR A 26 -3.08 -16.49 2.73
C TYR A 26 -2.90 -17.54 3.83
N ASN A 27 -1.76 -17.52 4.53
CA ASN A 27 -1.47 -18.47 5.59
C ASN A 27 -2.37 -18.25 6.80
N ASP A 28 -2.59 -17.00 7.19
CA ASP A 28 -3.45 -16.69 8.34
C ASP A 28 -4.90 -17.15 8.07
N ILE A 29 -5.43 -16.89 6.87
CA ILE A 29 -6.80 -17.32 6.52
C ILE A 29 -6.86 -18.84 6.35
N ARG A 30 -5.82 -19.47 5.81
CA ARG A 30 -5.71 -20.93 5.72
C ARG A 30 -5.67 -21.58 7.11
N GLU A 31 -4.88 -21.06 8.04
CA GLU A 31 -4.79 -21.55 9.42
C GLU A 31 -6.12 -21.40 10.15
N PHE A 32 -6.78 -20.23 10.00
CA PHE A 32 -8.11 -20.02 10.54
C PHE A 32 -9.14 -20.99 9.94
N ALA A 33 -9.08 -21.22 8.64
CA ALA A 33 -9.98 -22.14 7.97
C ALA A 33 -9.76 -23.60 8.41
N MET A 34 -8.51 -24.03 8.60
CA MET A 34 -8.21 -25.35 9.18
C MET A 34 -8.72 -25.45 10.62
N TYR A 35 -8.51 -24.41 11.44
CA TYR A 35 -9.07 -24.34 12.79
C TYR A 35 -10.59 -24.47 12.79
N ALA A 36 -11.29 -23.75 11.92
CA ALA A 36 -12.74 -23.81 11.81
C ALA A 36 -13.23 -25.22 11.42
N CYS A 37 -12.53 -25.90 10.51
CA CYS A 37 -12.81 -27.31 10.19
C CYS A 37 -12.56 -28.25 11.37
N GLU A 38 -11.43 -28.11 12.07
CA GLU A 38 -11.11 -28.92 13.26
C GLU A 38 -12.14 -28.75 14.39
N LYS A 39 -12.71 -27.56 14.54
CA LYS A 39 -13.77 -27.28 15.52
C LYS A 39 -15.16 -27.69 15.06
N GLY A 40 -15.30 -28.29 13.88
CA GLY A 40 -16.60 -28.66 13.30
C GLY A 40 -17.47 -27.45 12.99
N MET A 41 -16.87 -26.25 12.90
CA MET A 41 -17.56 -25.01 12.58
C MET A 41 -17.86 -24.91 11.09
N VAL A 42 -17.27 -25.75 10.24
CA VAL A 42 -17.52 -25.87 8.79
C VAL A 42 -17.32 -27.34 8.40
N GLN A 43 -18.27 -27.93 7.66
CA GLN A 43 -18.18 -29.33 7.19
C GLN A 43 -17.19 -29.52 6.03
N GLU A 44 -17.08 -28.53 5.15
CA GLU A 44 -16.16 -28.55 4.02
C GLU A 44 -15.70 -27.13 3.72
N LEU A 45 -14.40 -26.96 3.56
CA LEU A 45 -13.78 -25.70 3.21
C LEU A 45 -13.58 -25.64 1.69
N VAL A 46 -14.37 -24.81 1.02
CA VAL A 46 -14.13 -24.50 -0.40
C VAL A 46 -13.30 -23.22 -0.49
N VAL A 47 -11.98 -23.38 -0.64
CA VAL A 47 -11.10 -22.28 -1.03
C VAL A 47 -11.22 -22.10 -2.54
N GLN A 48 -12.07 -21.17 -2.99
CA GLN A 48 -12.04 -20.71 -4.38
C GLN A 48 -11.01 -19.58 -4.51
N LEU A 49 -9.78 -19.97 -4.87
CA LEU A 49 -8.90 -19.06 -5.58
C LEU A 49 -9.41 -19.04 -7.02
N THR A 50 -9.77 -17.87 -7.55
CA THR A 50 -10.04 -17.78 -9.00
C THR A 50 -8.78 -18.27 -9.71
N GLU A 51 -8.86 -19.31 -10.54
CA GLU A 51 -7.72 -20.11 -11.03
C GLU A 51 -6.61 -19.29 -11.72
N ASP A 52 -6.92 -18.06 -12.15
CA ASP A 52 -5.98 -17.11 -12.73
C ASP A 52 -5.21 -16.24 -11.73
N SER A 53 -5.36 -16.46 -10.42
CA SER A 53 -4.95 -15.51 -9.39
C SER A 53 -3.49 -15.63 -8.97
N TYR A 54 -2.87 -16.81 -8.99
CA TYR A 54 -1.50 -16.99 -8.51
C TYR A 54 -0.50 -17.00 -9.67
N ASN A 55 0.46 -16.09 -9.66
CA ASN A 55 1.55 -16.08 -10.62
C ASN A 55 2.71 -16.90 -10.07
N GLU A 56 2.90 -18.13 -10.57
CA GLU A 56 3.96 -19.04 -10.14
C GLU A 56 5.37 -18.44 -10.30
N ARG A 57 5.56 -17.54 -11.28
CA ARG A 57 6.84 -16.94 -11.59
C ARG A 57 7.23 -15.84 -10.60
N THR A 58 6.24 -15.11 -10.07
CA THR A 58 6.47 -14.04 -9.08
C THR A 58 6.12 -14.48 -7.66
N GLN A 59 5.48 -15.64 -7.49
CA GLN A 59 4.91 -16.11 -6.23
C GLN A 59 3.93 -15.10 -5.60
N GLU A 60 3.17 -14.38 -6.43
CA GLU A 60 2.23 -13.34 -6.01
C GLU A 60 0.81 -13.65 -6.48
N TYR A 61 -0.18 -13.22 -5.70
CA TYR A 61 -1.58 -13.21 -6.12
C TYR A 61 -1.91 -11.90 -6.86
N LYS A 62 -2.72 -11.99 -7.92
CA LYS A 62 -3.24 -10.83 -8.64
C LYS A 62 -4.04 -9.93 -7.69
N PRO A 63 -3.92 -8.59 -7.79
CA PRO A 63 -4.80 -7.68 -7.08
C PRO A 63 -6.28 -8.02 -7.32
N GLY A 64 -7.10 -8.05 -6.27
CA GLY A 64 -8.52 -8.42 -6.36
C GLY A 64 -8.79 -9.92 -6.24
N THR A 65 -7.75 -10.76 -6.12
CA THR A 65 -7.91 -12.14 -5.65
C THR A 65 -8.50 -12.10 -4.26
N GLY A 66 -9.58 -12.84 -4.02
CA GLY A 66 -10.10 -13.01 -2.68
C GLY A 66 -10.25 -14.47 -2.31
N LEU A 67 -10.11 -14.76 -1.03
CA LEU A 67 -10.52 -16.02 -0.45
C LEU A 67 -11.99 -15.93 -0.07
N ALA A 68 -12.84 -16.75 -0.67
CA ALA A 68 -14.22 -16.90 -0.23
C ALA A 68 -14.34 -18.17 0.64
N LEU A 69 -15.15 -18.10 1.69
CA LEU A 69 -15.49 -19.23 2.55
C LEU A 69 -16.97 -19.62 2.34
N TYR A 70 -17.28 -20.92 2.30
CA TYR A 70 -18.63 -21.47 2.09
C TYR A 70 -18.93 -22.61 3.08
N PHE A 71 -20.21 -22.86 3.38
CA PHE A 71 -20.70 -24.05 4.08
C PHE A 71 -21.25 -25.12 3.11
N ASN A 72 -21.03 -26.40 3.42
CA ASN A 72 -21.33 -27.56 2.55
C ASN A 72 -22.84 -27.79 2.29
N ASP A 73 -23.74 -27.41 3.18
CA ASP A 73 -25.12 -27.87 3.09
C ASP A 73 -26.02 -26.97 2.21
N GLN A 74 -25.63 -25.71 1.99
CA GLN A 74 -26.46 -24.72 1.28
C GLN A 74 -25.69 -23.70 0.42
N ASN A 75 -24.37 -23.82 0.25
CA ASN A 75 -23.56 -22.81 -0.45
C ASN A 75 -23.72 -21.39 0.11
N SER A 76 -24.07 -21.26 1.39
CA SER A 76 -24.25 -19.97 2.04
C SER A 76 -22.90 -19.28 2.19
N PHE A 77 -22.76 -18.15 1.50
CA PHE A 77 -21.55 -17.32 1.51
C PHE A 77 -21.28 -16.79 2.92
N LEU A 78 -20.13 -17.16 3.49
CA LEU A 78 -19.68 -16.72 4.81
C LEU A 78 -19.04 -15.35 4.77
N GLY A 79 -18.19 -15.12 3.76
CA GLY A 79 -17.41 -13.92 3.61
C GLY A 79 -16.34 -14.10 2.53
N LYS A 80 -15.89 -12.96 1.98
CA LYS A 80 -14.76 -12.89 1.04
C LYS A 80 -13.72 -11.99 1.68
N SER A 81 -12.52 -12.51 1.90
CA SER A 81 -11.34 -11.69 2.15
C SER A 81 -10.72 -11.37 0.81
N GLU A 82 -10.74 -10.11 0.37
CA GLU A 82 -9.93 -9.72 -0.78
C GLU A 82 -8.49 -9.53 -0.29
N PHE A 83 -7.54 -10.18 -0.97
CA PHE A 83 -6.14 -9.80 -0.92
C PHE A 83 -6.02 -8.40 -1.51
N THR A 84 -6.29 -7.40 -0.69
CA THR A 84 -5.88 -6.05 -0.97
C THR A 84 -4.37 -6.09 -0.88
N SER A 85 -3.69 -6.12 -2.02
CA SER A 85 -2.28 -5.80 -2.06
C SER A 85 -2.10 -4.47 -1.34
N ALA A 86 -1.42 -4.51 -0.21
CA ALA A 86 -1.26 -3.36 0.64
C ALA A 86 -0.47 -2.31 -0.14
N SER A 87 -1.01 -1.09 -0.26
CA SER A 87 -0.31 0.06 -0.83
C SER A 87 0.41 0.77 0.31
N CYS A 88 1.65 0.39 0.57
CA CYS A 88 2.39 0.79 1.78
C CYS A 88 3.88 1.08 1.51
N PHE A 89 4.53 1.59 2.54
CA PHE A 89 5.96 1.91 2.61
C PHE A 89 6.62 1.15 3.76
N PRO A 90 7.95 0.90 3.70
CA PRO A 90 8.69 0.39 4.84
C PRO A 90 8.85 1.49 5.91
N ALA A 91 9.34 1.13 7.10
CA ALA A 91 9.37 2.00 8.28
C ALA A 91 10.24 3.26 8.09
N GLU A 92 11.32 3.12 7.33
CA GLU A 92 12.35 4.12 7.08
C GLU A 92 11.96 5.17 6.03
N ALA A 93 10.84 4.97 5.32
CA ALA A 93 10.35 5.93 4.34
C ALA A 93 10.14 7.31 4.97
N GLN A 94 10.64 8.36 4.33
CA GLN A 94 10.68 9.72 4.85
C GLN A 94 9.51 10.53 4.31
N VAL A 95 8.59 10.92 5.18
CA VAL A 95 7.44 11.76 4.85
C VAL A 95 7.79 13.23 5.05
N THR A 96 7.49 14.07 4.06
CA THR A 96 7.70 15.53 4.19
C THR A 96 6.58 16.18 5.00
N LEU A 97 6.96 16.88 6.07
CA LEU A 97 6.06 17.64 6.93
C LEU A 97 5.72 19.01 6.29
N ALA A 98 4.69 19.67 6.82
CA ALA A 98 4.21 20.95 6.29
C ALA A 98 5.25 22.09 6.35
N ASP A 99 6.26 21.98 7.21
CA ASP A 99 7.37 22.94 7.33
C ASP A 99 8.56 22.62 6.41
N GLY A 100 8.46 21.57 5.58
CA GLY A 100 9.52 21.11 4.68
C GLY A 100 10.53 20.15 5.31
N SER A 101 10.47 19.93 6.63
CA SER A 101 11.26 18.89 7.28
C SER A 101 10.76 17.48 6.93
N SER A 102 11.53 16.46 7.28
CA SER A 102 11.18 15.05 7.01
C SER A 102 11.14 14.23 8.28
N LYS A 103 10.23 13.26 8.31
CA LYS A 103 10.04 12.34 9.43
C LYS A 103 9.80 10.92 8.90
N SER A 104 10.39 9.91 9.55
CA SER A 104 10.10 8.51 9.22
C SER A 104 8.61 8.21 9.38
N ILE A 105 8.02 7.51 8.39
CA ILE A 105 6.59 7.16 8.35
C ILE A 105 6.15 6.37 9.59
N ALA A 106 7.05 5.55 10.17
CA ALA A 106 6.78 4.79 11.37
C ALA A 106 6.59 5.66 12.64
N THR A 107 7.02 6.92 12.59
CA THR A 107 6.93 7.87 13.70
C THR A 107 5.89 8.98 13.48
N ILE A 108 5.26 9.02 12.30
CA ILE A 108 4.13 9.90 12.02
C ILE A 108 2.98 9.54 12.97
N GLN A 109 2.22 10.54 13.40
CA GLN A 109 1.05 10.39 14.25
C GLN A 109 -0.18 10.99 13.58
N PRO A 110 -1.40 10.53 13.91
CA PRO A 110 -2.60 11.28 13.59
C PRO A 110 -2.47 12.74 14.03
N GLU A 111 -3.10 13.64 13.28
CA GLU A 111 -3.02 15.09 13.42
C GLU A 111 -1.70 15.75 12.97
N ASP A 112 -0.63 15.01 12.69
CA ASP A 112 0.59 15.57 12.08
C ASP A 112 0.23 16.31 10.79
N LYS A 113 0.85 17.49 10.59
CA LYS A 113 0.67 18.33 9.40
C LYS A 113 1.73 17.95 8.36
N LEU A 114 1.29 17.43 7.23
CA LEU A 114 2.14 17.04 6.12
C LEU A 114 2.14 18.10 5.03
N LEU A 115 3.16 18.04 4.19
CA LEU A 115 3.08 18.67 2.89
C LEU A 115 2.24 17.79 1.97
N GLY A 116 1.32 18.40 1.23
CA GLY A 116 0.55 17.76 0.18
C GLY A 116 0.48 18.64 -1.06
N MET A 117 -0.37 18.24 -2.00
CA MET A 117 -0.70 18.98 -3.20
C MET A 117 -2.22 19.12 -3.30
N ASP A 118 -2.70 20.32 -3.62
CA ASP A 118 -4.12 20.60 -3.81
C ASP A 118 -4.61 20.17 -5.20
N ALA A 119 -5.91 20.37 -5.46
CA ALA A 119 -6.52 20.01 -6.74
C ALA A 119 -6.00 20.84 -7.93
N ASN A 120 -5.38 21.99 -7.68
CA ASN A 120 -4.80 22.87 -8.70
C ASN A 120 -3.30 22.60 -8.93
N GLY A 121 -2.71 21.65 -8.20
CA GLY A 121 -1.28 21.33 -8.27
C GLY A 121 -0.39 22.19 -7.39
N ALA A 122 -0.96 23.05 -6.53
CA ALA A 122 -0.19 23.87 -5.60
C ALA A 122 0.15 23.10 -4.31
N LEU A 123 1.27 23.45 -3.67
CA LEU A 123 1.61 22.90 -2.36
C LEU A 123 0.55 23.25 -1.32
N SER A 124 0.15 22.26 -0.53
CA SER A 124 -0.81 22.41 0.55
C SER A 124 -0.19 22.03 1.89
N VAL A 125 -0.17 22.99 2.81
CA VAL A 125 0.27 22.80 4.21
C VAL A 125 -0.88 22.48 5.16
N GLN A 126 -2.11 22.41 4.65
CA GLN A 126 -3.30 22.03 5.42
C GLN A 126 -3.55 20.52 5.41
N ASN A 127 -2.61 19.72 4.91
CA ASN A 127 -2.78 18.29 4.76
C ASN A 127 -2.52 17.54 6.08
N GLN A 128 -3.58 17.19 6.79
CA GLN A 128 -3.49 16.51 8.08
C GLN A 128 -3.54 14.99 7.93
N VAL A 129 -2.79 14.27 8.77
CA VAL A 129 -2.91 12.82 8.94
C VAL A 129 -4.19 12.48 9.70
N LEU A 130 -5.09 11.75 9.06
CA LEU A 130 -6.37 11.31 9.64
C LEU A 130 -6.25 9.96 10.33
N ALA A 131 -5.45 9.06 9.76
CA ALA A 131 -5.22 7.72 10.30
C ALA A 131 -3.93 7.12 9.74
N ILE A 132 -3.45 6.08 10.41
CA ILE A 132 -2.27 5.31 10.02
C ILE A 132 -2.69 3.85 9.89
N ASP A 133 -2.51 3.30 8.69
CA ASP A 133 -2.68 1.87 8.46
C ASP A 133 -1.31 1.19 8.63
N ILE A 134 -1.26 0.18 9.49
CA ILE A 134 -0.04 -0.60 9.73
C ILE A 134 -0.35 -2.06 9.46
N HIS A 135 0.47 -2.69 8.62
CA HIS A 135 0.33 -4.11 8.32
C HIS A 135 1.60 -4.86 8.67
N SER A 136 1.45 -6.01 9.31
CA SER A 136 2.54 -6.96 9.58
C SER A 136 2.40 -8.16 8.64
N GLY A 137 3.52 -8.70 8.17
CA GLY A 137 3.51 -9.76 7.18
C GLY A 137 4.86 -9.90 6.48
N ASN A 138 4.86 -10.29 5.21
CA ASN A 138 6.06 -10.39 4.41
C ASN A 138 5.83 -9.68 3.07
N TYR A 139 6.03 -8.36 3.04
CA TYR A 139 5.65 -7.51 1.92
C TYR A 139 6.81 -7.33 0.94
N PRO A 140 6.67 -7.68 -0.34
CA PRO A 140 7.68 -7.37 -1.35
C PRO A 140 7.78 -5.85 -1.54
N LEU A 141 9.00 -5.35 -1.69
CA LEU A 141 9.29 -3.96 -1.97
C LEU A 141 9.92 -3.80 -3.36
N LEU A 142 9.65 -2.65 -3.97
CA LEU A 142 10.24 -2.14 -5.20
C LEU A 142 11.04 -0.89 -4.85
N ALA A 143 12.27 -0.79 -5.36
CA ALA A 143 13.03 0.46 -5.33
C ALA A 143 12.91 1.14 -6.70
N LEU A 144 12.52 2.41 -6.69
CA LEU A 144 12.38 3.26 -7.86
C LEU A 144 13.40 4.39 -7.76
N HIS A 145 14.26 4.52 -8.78
CA HIS A 145 15.29 5.54 -8.83
C HIS A 145 14.92 6.65 -9.81
N PHE A 146 14.92 7.88 -9.32
CA PHE A 146 14.54 9.06 -10.09
C PHE A 146 15.68 10.05 -10.22
N GLU A 147 15.73 10.72 -11.37
CA GLU A 147 16.60 11.85 -11.65
C GLU A 147 15.77 13.10 -11.91
N PRO A 148 16.02 14.22 -11.21
CA PRO A 148 15.34 15.47 -11.50
C PRO A 148 15.59 15.92 -12.93
N ILE A 149 14.54 16.44 -13.56
CA ILE A 149 14.68 17.15 -14.83
C ILE A 149 15.19 18.55 -14.49
N SER A 150 16.51 18.68 -14.45
CA SER A 150 17.15 19.99 -14.31
C SER A 150 16.73 20.90 -15.45
N VAL A 151 16.13 22.05 -15.13
CA VAL A 151 16.06 23.15 -16.09
C VAL A 151 17.47 23.69 -16.25
N SER A 152 18.09 23.40 -17.39
CA SER A 152 19.48 23.79 -17.71
C SER A 152 19.72 25.29 -17.50
N PHE A 153 20.32 25.65 -16.37
CA PHE A 153 21.15 26.84 -16.29
C PHE A 153 22.55 26.42 -16.68
N ALA A 154 23.07 27.04 -17.75
CA ALA A 154 24.39 26.73 -18.31
C ALA A 154 25.51 27.00 -17.29
N SER A 155 25.86 26.00 -16.49
CA SER A 155 27.18 25.92 -15.86
C SER A 155 27.55 24.46 -15.69
N ALA A 156 28.55 24.04 -16.46
CA ALA A 156 29.10 22.70 -16.45
C ALA A 156 29.73 22.39 -15.09
N GLN A 157 29.05 21.59 -14.28
CA GLN A 157 29.65 20.69 -13.31
C GLN A 157 28.62 19.61 -12.97
N SER A 158 28.78 18.46 -13.63
CA SER A 158 28.10 17.21 -13.27
C SER A 158 28.59 16.78 -11.89
N THR A 159 27.97 17.36 -10.87
CA THR A 159 27.93 16.73 -9.55
C THR A 159 26.87 15.66 -9.68
N GLN A 160 27.30 14.40 -9.59
CA GLN A 160 26.45 13.22 -9.60
C GLN A 160 25.49 13.38 -8.41
N MET A 161 24.31 13.97 -8.68
CA MET A 161 23.28 14.14 -7.68
C MET A 161 22.90 12.75 -7.16
N PRO A 162 22.68 12.58 -5.85
CA PRO A 162 22.18 11.31 -5.35
C PRO A 162 20.87 11.00 -6.09
N ALA A 163 20.81 9.83 -6.74
CA ALA A 163 19.57 9.34 -7.32
C ALA A 163 18.52 9.28 -6.21
N TYR A 164 17.35 9.87 -6.44
CA TYR A 164 16.29 9.86 -5.45
C TYR A 164 15.60 8.50 -5.48
N GLU A 165 15.50 7.87 -4.31
CA GLU A 165 14.95 6.52 -4.19
C GLU A 165 13.59 6.56 -3.50
N LEU A 166 12.60 5.92 -4.12
CA LEU A 166 11.33 5.58 -3.49
C LEU A 166 11.25 4.06 -3.32
N ILE A 167 11.26 3.59 -2.08
CA ILE A 167 11.02 2.20 -1.73
C ILE A 167 9.56 2.02 -1.28
N CYS A 168 8.79 1.20 -1.98
CA CYS A 168 7.38 0.97 -1.64
C CYS A 168 6.89 -0.39 -2.12
N THR A 169 5.70 -0.79 -1.67
CA THR A 169 5.03 -1.99 -2.20
C THR A 169 4.66 -1.79 -3.69
N PRO A 170 4.70 -2.85 -4.54
CA PRO A 170 4.36 -2.79 -5.96
C PRO A 170 3.04 -2.06 -6.31
N ASN A 171 2.03 -2.18 -5.45
CA ASN A 171 0.69 -1.62 -5.70
C ASN A 171 0.51 -0.19 -5.19
N HIS A 172 1.57 0.48 -4.71
CA HIS A 172 1.45 1.84 -4.20
C HIS A 172 1.15 2.82 -5.35
N PRO A 173 0.11 3.68 -5.23
CA PRO A 173 -0.21 4.65 -6.29
C PRO A 173 0.72 5.87 -6.22
N VAL A 174 1.46 6.09 -7.30
CA VAL A 174 2.39 7.21 -7.48
C VAL A 174 1.75 8.23 -8.43
N LYS A 175 1.83 9.52 -8.07
CA LYS A 175 1.31 10.61 -8.90
C LYS A 175 2.34 10.96 -9.98
N THR A 176 1.99 10.69 -11.23
CA THR A 176 2.75 11.06 -12.42
C THR A 176 2.22 12.35 -13.04
N THR A 177 2.96 12.93 -13.97
CA THR A 177 2.52 14.11 -14.74
C THR A 177 1.33 13.81 -15.66
N VAL A 178 1.07 12.53 -15.94
CA VAL A 178 -0.02 12.07 -16.83
C VAL A 178 -1.15 11.34 -16.10
N GLY A 179 -1.10 11.24 -14.76
CA GLY A 179 -2.13 10.57 -13.97
C GLY A 179 -1.60 9.92 -12.71
N VAL A 180 -2.24 8.85 -12.27
CA VAL A 180 -1.77 8.02 -11.15
C VAL A 180 -1.45 6.64 -11.71
N LYS A 181 -0.28 6.12 -11.40
CA LYS A 181 0.16 4.76 -11.77
C LYS A 181 0.54 3.99 -10.52
N GLN A 182 0.33 2.67 -10.53
CA GLN A 182 0.94 1.82 -9.50
C GLN A 182 2.46 1.83 -9.66
N ALA A 183 3.19 1.70 -8.56
CA ALA A 183 4.65 1.68 -8.54
C ALA A 183 5.22 0.61 -9.51
N SER A 184 4.64 -0.59 -9.53
CA SER A 184 5.05 -1.67 -10.45
C SER A 184 4.69 -1.46 -11.92
N ALA A 185 3.81 -0.50 -12.20
CA ALA A 185 3.40 -0.13 -13.56
C ALA A 185 4.17 1.07 -14.09
N LEU A 186 5.03 1.71 -13.28
CA LEU A 186 5.93 2.74 -13.75
C LEU A 186 7.01 2.13 -14.66
N GLN A 187 7.42 2.90 -15.66
CA GLN A 187 8.41 2.52 -16.66
C GLN A 187 9.48 3.61 -16.76
N ALA A 188 10.71 3.23 -17.13
CA ALA A 188 11.78 4.21 -17.37
C ALA A 188 11.30 5.29 -18.36
N GLY A 189 11.53 6.56 -18.04
CA GLY A 189 11.00 7.71 -18.77
C GLY A 189 9.68 8.27 -18.22
N ASP A 190 8.95 7.53 -17.37
CA ASP A 190 7.80 8.10 -16.66
C ASP A 190 8.24 9.26 -15.76
N GLN A 191 7.43 10.32 -15.75
CA GLN A 191 7.72 11.53 -14.97
C GLN A 191 6.80 11.64 -13.76
N VAL A 192 7.38 11.96 -12.61
CA VAL A 192 6.68 12.16 -11.35
C VAL A 192 6.84 13.58 -10.86
N TYR A 193 5.92 14.03 -10.01
CA TYR A 193 6.14 15.23 -9.22
C TYR A 193 7.15 14.93 -8.12
N PHE A 194 8.12 15.81 -7.97
CA PHE A 194 9.20 15.70 -7.00
C PHE A 194 9.32 16.99 -6.18
N TYR A 195 9.29 16.89 -4.85
CA TYR A 195 9.54 18.00 -3.94
C TYR A 195 11.02 18.00 -3.54
N ASP A 196 11.74 19.01 -4.00
CA ASP A 196 13.12 19.24 -3.61
C ASP A 196 13.14 20.02 -2.29
N VAL A 197 13.57 19.35 -1.22
CA VAL A 197 13.68 19.92 0.13
C VAL A 197 14.70 21.06 0.22
N THR A 198 15.69 21.10 -0.68
CA THR A 198 16.74 22.13 -0.69
C THR A 198 16.20 23.45 -1.23
N THR A 199 15.45 23.38 -2.33
CA THR A 199 14.87 24.56 -2.98
C THR A 199 13.46 24.87 -2.50
N GLN A 200 12.82 23.93 -1.77
CA GLN A 200 11.42 23.94 -1.37
C GLN A 200 10.46 24.09 -2.55
N GLN A 201 10.84 23.55 -3.71
CA GLN A 201 10.07 23.63 -4.94
C GLN A 201 9.60 22.26 -5.41
N VAL A 202 8.45 22.26 -6.09
CA VAL A 202 8.00 21.10 -6.85
C VAL A 202 8.60 21.18 -8.25
N ILE A 203 9.37 20.16 -8.59
CA ILE A 203 9.95 19.93 -9.91
C ILE A 203 9.43 18.60 -10.47
N THR A 204 9.82 18.25 -11.69
CA THR A 204 9.59 16.93 -12.25
C THR A 204 10.86 16.09 -12.15
N ALA A 205 10.69 14.80 -11.89
CA ALA A 205 11.78 13.83 -11.95
C ALA A 205 11.39 12.67 -12.86
N THR A 206 12.36 12.11 -13.56
CA THR A 206 12.17 10.99 -14.49
C THR A 206 12.62 9.71 -13.81
N LEU A 207 11.81 8.65 -13.91
CA LEU A 207 12.21 7.31 -13.49
C LEU A 207 13.32 6.81 -14.41
N VAL A 208 14.48 6.45 -13.87
CA VAL A 208 15.62 5.93 -14.63
C VAL A 208 15.82 4.44 -14.44
N ASP A 209 15.49 3.91 -13.26
CA ASP A 209 15.63 2.49 -12.93
C ASP A 209 14.54 2.04 -11.95
N ALA A 210 14.13 0.78 -12.07
CA ALA A 210 13.13 0.15 -11.22
C ALA A 210 13.59 -1.26 -10.84
N GLN A 211 14.06 -1.41 -9.60
CA GLN A 211 14.59 -2.68 -9.08
C GLN A 211 13.49 -3.45 -8.38
N LYS A 212 13.06 -4.53 -9.03
CA LYS A 212 12.08 -5.47 -8.48
C LYS A 212 12.73 -6.30 -7.38
N SER A 213 12.06 -6.39 -6.22
CA SER A 213 12.43 -7.27 -5.12
C SER A 213 13.77 -6.95 -4.47
N VAL A 214 13.99 -5.67 -4.14
CA VAL A 214 15.17 -5.23 -3.36
C VAL A 214 15.21 -5.92 -2.00
N GLU A 215 14.13 -5.81 -1.22
CA GLU A 215 13.98 -6.48 0.08
C GLU A 215 12.49 -6.73 0.38
N LYS A 216 12.23 -7.43 1.49
CA LYS A 216 10.89 -7.63 2.03
C LYS A 216 10.77 -6.94 3.39
N ALA A 217 9.67 -6.23 3.62
CA ALA A 217 9.37 -5.64 4.91
C ALA A 217 8.45 -6.51 5.75
N SER A 218 8.81 -6.72 7.02
CA SER A 218 7.97 -7.43 8.00
C SER A 218 6.80 -6.58 8.50
N ARG A 219 6.93 -5.26 8.36
CA ARG A 219 5.95 -4.26 8.78
C ARG A 219 5.96 -3.09 7.81
N VAL A 220 4.80 -2.71 7.31
CA VAL A 220 4.62 -1.63 6.34
C VAL A 220 3.54 -0.66 6.80
N TYR A 221 3.64 0.58 6.32
CA TYR A 221 2.86 1.72 6.78
C TYR A 221 2.19 2.42 5.60
N ASN A 222 0.98 2.93 5.82
CA ASN A 222 0.33 3.87 4.91
C ASN A 222 -0.38 4.94 5.73
N LEU A 223 -0.52 6.14 5.18
CA LEU A 223 -1.22 7.25 5.81
C LEU A 223 -2.54 7.50 5.09
N LYS A 224 -3.58 7.84 5.84
CA LYS A 224 -4.77 8.50 5.32
C LYS A 224 -4.63 9.98 5.61
N THR A 225 -4.70 10.80 4.57
CA THR A 225 -4.46 12.24 4.68
C THR A 225 -5.64 13.03 4.13
N GLN A 226 -5.82 14.25 4.61
CA GLN A 226 -6.96 15.10 4.23
C GLN A 226 -7.00 15.41 2.73
N THR A 227 -5.86 15.60 2.07
CA THR A 227 -5.79 15.87 0.62
C THR A 227 -5.74 14.60 -0.23
N GLY A 228 -5.67 13.41 0.40
CA GLY A 228 -5.55 12.13 -0.30
C GLY A 228 -4.22 11.93 -1.02
N ASN A 229 -3.21 12.75 -0.71
CA ASN A 229 -1.84 12.63 -1.21
C ASN A 229 -0.84 13.17 -0.17
N TYR A 230 0.43 12.81 -0.31
CA TYR A 230 1.54 13.30 0.51
C TYR A 230 2.88 12.99 -0.17
N TRP A 231 3.96 13.57 0.33
CA TRP A 231 5.30 13.38 -0.23
C TRP A 231 6.08 12.35 0.58
N VAL A 232 6.68 11.37 -0.11
CA VAL A 232 7.54 10.34 0.47
C VAL A 232 8.85 10.30 -0.30
N ASN A 233 9.97 10.48 0.40
CA ASN A 233 11.31 10.63 -0.19
C ASN A 233 11.32 11.65 -1.34
N GLY A 234 10.52 12.72 -1.20
CA GLY A 234 10.35 13.75 -2.22
C GLY A 234 9.41 13.38 -3.37
N VAL A 235 8.90 12.15 -3.50
CA VAL A 235 7.94 11.78 -4.57
C VAL A 235 6.50 11.94 -4.10
N LEU A 236 5.64 12.51 -4.93
CA LEU A 236 4.21 12.64 -4.62
C LEU A 236 3.49 11.30 -4.80
N VAL A 237 2.84 10.84 -3.72
CA VAL A 237 2.09 9.58 -3.70
C VAL A 237 0.64 9.83 -3.29
N ASN A 238 -0.25 8.93 -3.69
CA ASN A 238 -1.66 9.00 -3.38
C ASN A 238 -2.02 8.04 -2.25
N VAL A 239 -3.05 8.40 -1.48
CA VAL A 239 -3.72 7.47 -0.58
C VAL A 239 -4.64 6.57 -1.43
N LYS A 240 -4.72 5.29 -1.09
CA LYS A 240 -5.69 4.35 -1.68
C LYS A 240 -7.07 4.49 -1.04
#